data_AF-A0A1G2WIM8-F1
#
_entry.id   AF-A0A1G2WIM8-F1
#
_cell.length_a   1.000
_cell.length_b   1.000
_cell.length_c   1.000
_cell.angle_alpha   90.00
_cell.angle_beta   90.00
_cell.angle_gamma   90.00
#
_symmetry.space_group_name_H-M   'P 1'
#
loop_
_entity.id
_entity.type
_entity.pdbx_description
1 polymer ?
#
loop_
_entity_poly.entity_id
_entity_poly.type
_entity_poly.pdbx_seq_one_letter_code
_entity_poly.pdbx_strand_id
1 'polypeptide(L)'
;MTEISREQPMASAYPLEIFYDGNCIVCSREIDHYRRNNPEGRLMFIDIRAASFDAQYYGKSNTDFLARMHVRDARGNFMSGVEAFLAIWRAYPSGSKYRLLAQLVSLPPITPLIRIGYALFARYRHLLPKRKNDCASNACDLHAPHHHSKDGGKRL
;
A
#
# COMPACT_ATOMS: atom_id res chain seq x y z
N MET A 1 36.47 -12.52 -26.98
CA MET A 1 36.32 -12.76 -25.53
C MET A 1 35.95 -11.43 -24.87
N THR A 2 34.66 -11.11 -24.90
CA THR A 2 33.98 -10.10 -24.09
C THR A 2 32.50 -10.27 -24.39
N GLU A 3 31.88 -11.23 -23.72
CA GLU A 3 30.43 -11.29 -23.63
C GLU A 3 29.96 -10.02 -22.91
N ILE A 4 29.27 -9.16 -23.65
CA ILE A 4 28.52 -8.06 -23.08
C ILE A 4 27.32 -8.69 -22.39
N SER A 5 27.46 -8.94 -21.09
CA SER A 5 26.37 -9.21 -20.18
C SER A 5 25.27 -8.19 -20.40
N ARG A 6 24.20 -8.59 -21.09
CA ARG A 6 22.92 -7.87 -21.07
C ARG A 6 22.34 -7.97 -19.67
N GLU A 7 22.74 -7.08 -18.77
CA GLU A 7 21.92 -6.77 -17.61
C GLU A 7 20.63 -6.12 -18.11
N GLN A 8 19.59 -6.94 -18.25
CA GLN A 8 18.22 -6.50 -18.37
C GLN A 8 17.90 -5.58 -17.17
N PRO A 9 17.21 -4.44 -17.34
CA PRO A 9 16.66 -3.74 -16.18
C PRO A 9 15.49 -4.54 -15.59
N MET A 10 15.87 -5.50 -14.73
CA MET A 10 15.27 -5.95 -13.47
C MET A 10 13.75 -5.93 -13.36
N ALA A 11 13.10 -7.00 -13.81
CA ALA A 11 11.81 -7.39 -13.23
C ALA A 11 12.02 -7.72 -11.73
N SER A 12 11.26 -7.10 -10.85
CA SER A 12 11.34 -7.37 -9.40
C SER A 12 11.00 -8.84 -9.11
N ALA A 13 11.72 -9.45 -8.17
CA ALA A 13 11.44 -10.80 -7.73
C ALA A 13 10.24 -10.85 -6.78
N TYR A 14 9.33 -11.80 -6.97
CA TYR A 14 8.13 -11.98 -6.14
C TYR A 14 8.36 -13.00 -5.03
N PRO A 15 7.64 -12.89 -3.89
CA PRO A 15 6.67 -11.83 -3.56
C PRO A 15 7.34 -10.48 -3.25
N LEU A 16 6.59 -9.39 -3.45
CA LEU A 16 6.95 -8.05 -3.01
C LEU A 16 6.40 -7.80 -1.61
N GLU A 17 7.26 -7.51 -0.66
CA GLU A 17 6.89 -7.01 0.66
C GLU A 17 6.61 -5.51 0.57
N ILE A 18 5.38 -5.10 0.84
CA ILE A 18 4.91 -3.72 0.77
C ILE A 18 4.76 -3.17 2.18
N PHE A 19 5.58 -2.19 2.52
CA PHE A 19 5.57 -1.53 3.83
C PHE A 19 4.71 -0.26 3.77
N TYR A 20 3.66 -0.21 4.58
CA TYR A 20 2.71 0.88 4.59
C TYR A 20 2.37 1.35 6.01
N ASP A 21 1.94 2.61 6.15
CA ASP A 21 1.48 3.19 7.41
C ASP A 21 -0.02 2.96 7.59
N GLY A 22 -0.41 1.99 8.43
CA GLY A 22 -1.81 1.66 8.70
C GLY A 22 -2.63 2.78 9.35
N ASN A 23 -1.98 3.77 9.98
CA ASN A 23 -2.66 4.92 10.59
C ASN A 23 -2.98 6.03 9.57
N CYS A 24 -2.43 5.98 8.36
CA CYS A 24 -2.73 6.95 7.30
C CYS A 24 -3.93 6.46 6.47
N ILE A 25 -5.05 7.18 6.51
CA ILE A 25 -6.29 6.77 5.83
C ILE A 25 -6.11 6.56 4.32
N VAL A 26 -5.27 7.37 3.68
CA VAL A 26 -5.01 7.27 2.24
C VAL A 26 -4.16 6.03 1.94
N CYS A 27 -3.07 5.84 2.68
CA CYS A 27 -2.20 4.67 2.50
C CYS A 27 -2.95 3.38 2.78
N SER A 28 -3.74 3.31 3.86
CA SER A 28 -4.49 2.09 4.20
C SER A 28 -5.54 1.76 3.13
N ARG A 29 -6.30 2.76 2.65
CA ARG A 29 -7.31 2.56 1.61
C ARG A 29 -6.70 2.09 0.29
N GLU A 30 -5.55 2.65 -0.06
CA GLU A 30 -4.80 2.23 -1.25
C GLU A 30 -4.33 0.78 -1.13
N ILE A 31 -3.81 0.39 0.02
CA ILE A 31 -3.37 -0.99 0.29
C ILE A 31 -4.55 -1.97 0.29
N ASP A 32 -5.68 -1.59 0.87
CA ASP A 32 -6.92 -2.38 0.82
C ASP A 32 -7.44 -2.55 -0.62
N HIS A 33 -7.21 -1.57 -1.48
CA HIS A 33 -7.49 -1.67 -2.91
C HIS A 33 -6.54 -2.67 -3.60
N TYR A 34 -5.23 -2.58 -3.35
CA TYR A 34 -4.26 -3.52 -3.92
C TYR A 34 -4.50 -4.95 -3.45
N ARG A 35 -4.80 -5.15 -2.17
CA ARG A 35 -5.06 -6.46 -1.56
C ARG A 35 -6.21 -7.20 -2.23
N ARG A 36 -7.32 -6.50 -2.52
CA ARG A 36 -8.48 -7.08 -3.22
C ARG A 36 -8.17 -7.54 -4.64
N ASN A 37 -7.17 -6.92 -5.27
CA ASN A 37 -6.81 -7.19 -6.66
C ASN A 37 -5.51 -8.02 -6.77
N ASN A 38 -5.06 -8.70 -5.72
CA ASN A 38 -3.81 -9.49 -5.70
C ASN A 38 -4.07 -11.02 -5.78
N PRO A 39 -4.68 -11.55 -6.87
CA PRO A 39 -5.05 -12.95 -6.94
C PRO A 39 -3.85 -13.90 -7.02
N GLU A 40 -2.70 -13.43 -7.52
CA GLU A 40 -1.50 -14.26 -7.70
C GLU A 40 -0.61 -14.33 -6.45
N GLY A 41 -1.00 -13.69 -5.33
CA GLY A 41 -0.21 -13.70 -4.10
C GLY A 41 1.17 -13.04 -4.21
N ARG A 42 1.41 -12.26 -5.27
CA ARG A 42 2.69 -11.60 -5.53
C ARG A 42 2.99 -10.43 -4.61
N LEU A 43 1.96 -9.91 -3.92
CA LEU A 43 2.09 -8.79 -2.98
C LEU A 43 1.84 -9.27 -1.55
N MET A 44 2.78 -9.00 -0.66
CA MET A 44 2.66 -9.14 0.79
C MET A 44 2.56 -7.76 1.41
N PHE A 45 1.64 -7.57 2.37
CA PHE A 45 1.38 -6.26 2.96
C PHE A 45 1.80 -6.25 4.42
N ILE A 46 2.71 -5.34 4.78
CA ILE A 46 3.31 -5.22 6.10
C ILE A 46 2.97 -3.84 6.67
N ASP A 47 2.19 -3.82 7.75
CA ASP A 47 1.85 -2.59 8.46
C ASP A 47 3.00 -2.20 9.40
N ILE A 48 3.64 -1.06 9.13
CA ILE A 48 4.75 -0.55 9.95
C ILE A 48 4.31 -0.01 11.31
N ARG A 49 3.00 0.07 11.56
CA ARG A 49 2.41 0.42 12.86
C ARG A 49 2.05 -0.80 13.71
N ALA A 50 2.17 -2.02 13.16
CA ALA A 50 1.91 -3.24 13.92
C ALA A 50 2.95 -3.38 15.05
N ALA A 51 2.52 -3.86 16.22
CA ALA A 51 3.41 -4.07 17.37
C ALA A 51 4.53 -5.09 17.09
N SER A 52 4.32 -5.98 16.12
CA SER A 52 5.28 -6.99 15.67
C SER A 52 6.28 -6.47 14.63
N PHE A 53 6.12 -5.23 14.15
CA PHE A 53 7.02 -4.67 13.14
C PHE A 53 8.30 -4.14 13.76
N ASP A 54 9.44 -4.64 13.28
CA ASP A 54 10.76 -4.13 13.64
C ASP A 54 11.53 -3.70 12.38
N ALA A 55 11.77 -2.39 12.24
CA ALA A 55 12.54 -1.85 11.13
C ALA A 55 14.01 -2.29 11.14
N GLN A 56 14.58 -2.62 12.30
CA GLN A 56 15.98 -3.02 12.42
C GLN A 56 16.27 -4.37 11.77
N TYR A 57 15.28 -5.28 11.78
CA TYR A 57 15.34 -6.54 11.01
C TYR A 57 15.61 -6.30 9.51
N TYR A 58 15.18 -5.15 9.00
CA TYR A 58 15.36 -4.73 7.61
C TYR A 58 16.58 -3.82 7.40
N GLY A 59 17.41 -3.60 8.42
CA GLY A 59 18.57 -2.71 8.37
C GLY A 59 18.20 -1.24 8.13
N LYS A 60 17.00 -0.82 8.54
CA LYS A 60 16.47 0.53 8.34
C LYS A 60 15.92 1.10 9.64
N SER A 61 15.78 2.42 9.70
CA SER A 61 15.13 3.08 10.84
C SER A 61 13.62 3.11 10.67
N ASN A 62 12.88 3.18 11.78
CA ASN A 62 11.44 3.44 11.74
C ASN A 62 11.11 4.75 11.02
N THR A 63 11.96 5.77 11.17
CA THR A 63 11.82 7.05 10.48
C THR A 63 11.93 6.92 8.96
N ASP A 64 12.75 6.00 8.44
CA ASP A 64 12.83 5.74 7.00
C ASP A 64 11.51 5.21 6.46
N PHE A 65 10.97 4.16 7.09
CA PHE A 65 9.68 3.57 6.69
C PHE A 65 8.53 4.56 6.81
N LEU A 66 8.60 5.50 7.76
CA LEU A 66 7.61 6.57 7.91
C LEU A 66 7.81 7.71 6.91
N ALA A 67 9.02 7.96 6.41
CA ALA A 67 9.26 9.07 5.49
C ALA A 67 8.60 8.84 4.12
N ARG A 68 8.55 7.59 3.66
CA ARG A 68 8.03 7.22 2.35
C ARG A 68 7.60 5.75 2.33
N MET A 69 6.71 5.40 1.42
CA MET A 69 6.37 4.01 1.13
C MET A 69 7.59 3.24 0.63
N HIS A 70 7.72 1.99 1.08
CA HIS A 70 8.80 1.08 0.70
C HIS A 70 8.23 -0.23 0.19
N VAL A 71 8.96 -0.82 -0.74
CA VAL A 71 8.75 -2.19 -1.21
C VAL A 71 10.09 -2.90 -1.16
N ARG A 72 10.11 -4.16 -0.70
CA ARG A 72 11.26 -5.05 -0.80
C ARG A 72 10.89 -6.22 -1.69
N ASP A 73 11.74 -6.50 -2.69
CA ASP A 73 11.57 -7.68 -3.53
C ASP A 73 12.12 -8.95 -2.84
N ALA A 74 11.83 -10.13 -3.40
CA ALA A 74 12.31 -11.40 -2.83
C ALA A 74 13.84 -11.58 -2.87
N ARG A 75 14.57 -10.71 -3.59
CA ARG A 75 16.04 -10.67 -3.59
C ARG A 75 16.59 -9.75 -2.49
N GLY A 76 15.74 -9.00 -1.80
CA GLY A 76 16.12 -8.03 -0.78
C GLY A 76 16.35 -6.62 -1.29
N ASN A 77 16.06 -6.33 -2.56
CA ASN A 77 16.19 -4.98 -3.11
C ASN A 77 15.05 -4.11 -2.61
N PHE A 78 15.40 -2.93 -2.10
CA PHE A 78 14.41 -1.93 -1.68
C PHE A 78 14.13 -0.92 -2.78
N MET A 79 12.86 -0.75 -3.11
CA MET A 79 12.34 0.38 -3.87
C MET A 79 11.52 1.28 -2.95
N SER A 80 11.52 2.59 -3.22
CA SER A 80 10.84 3.55 -2.35
C SER A 80 10.17 4.67 -3.13
N GLY A 81 9.13 5.27 -2.54
CA GLY A 81 8.31 6.30 -3.18
C GLY A 81 7.70 5.83 -4.50
N VAL A 82 7.85 6.63 -5.55
CA VAL A 82 7.28 6.33 -6.88
C VAL A 82 7.74 4.97 -7.43
N GLU A 83 9.01 4.60 -7.21
CA GLU A 83 9.53 3.31 -7.67
C GLU A 83 8.86 2.12 -6.97
N ALA A 84 8.45 2.30 -5.71
CA ALA A 84 7.70 1.29 -4.97
C ALA A 84 6.31 1.06 -5.61
N PHE A 85 5.61 2.14 -5.99
CA PHE A 85 4.34 2.04 -6.71
C PHE A 85 4.49 1.41 -8.09
N LEU A 86 5.52 1.80 -8.84
CA LEU A 86 5.81 1.20 -10.15
C LEU A 86 6.05 -0.30 -10.02
N ALA A 87 6.77 -0.76 -8.98
CA ALA A 87 6.97 -2.17 -8.72
C ALA A 87 5.67 -2.91 -8.42
N ILE A 88 4.83 -2.34 -7.55
CA ILE A 88 3.51 -2.89 -7.23
C ILE A 88 2.65 -3.02 -8.48
N TRP A 89 2.54 -1.96 -9.27
CA TRP A 89 1.71 -1.97 -10.48
C TRP A 89 2.24 -2.91 -11.56
N ARG A 90 3.57 -3.12 -11.61
CA ARG A 90 4.19 -4.10 -12.48
C ARG A 90 3.96 -5.56 -12.03
N ALA A 91 3.58 -5.80 -10.78
CA ALA A 91 3.25 -7.13 -10.27
C ALA A 91 1.95 -7.71 -10.84
N TYR A 92 1.03 -6.84 -11.26
CA TYR A 92 -0.25 -7.22 -11.85
C TYR A 92 -0.11 -7.81 -13.26
N PRO A 93 -1.10 -8.61 -13.72
CA PRO A 93 -1.08 -9.22 -15.05
C PRO A 93 -0.87 -8.22 -16.19
N SER A 94 -0.20 -8.69 -17.24
CA SER A 94 -0.05 -7.97 -18.52
C SER A 94 -1.44 -7.68 -19.10
N GLY A 95 -1.73 -6.41 -19.38
CA GLY A 95 -3.06 -5.95 -19.83
C GLY A 95 -3.94 -5.35 -18.74
N SER A 96 -3.53 -5.44 -17.47
CA SER A 96 -4.21 -4.71 -16.39
C SER A 96 -4.02 -3.19 -16.53
N LYS A 97 -5.00 -2.41 -16.06
CA LYS A 97 -4.90 -0.95 -15.94
C LYS A 97 -3.65 -0.49 -15.19
N TYR A 98 -3.17 -1.27 -14.23
CA TYR A 98 -1.96 -0.96 -13.46
C TYR A 98 -0.71 -0.98 -14.33
N ARG A 99 -0.61 -1.92 -15.28
CA ARG A 99 0.53 -1.97 -16.19
C ARG A 99 0.58 -0.74 -17.10
N LEU A 100 -0.58 -0.29 -17.58
CA LEU A 100 -0.70 0.95 -18.35
C LEU A 100 -0.31 2.18 -17.51
N LEU A 101 -0.79 2.26 -16.26
CA LEU A 101 -0.41 3.32 -15.33
C LEU A 101 1.11 3.33 -15.08
N ALA A 102 1.71 2.18 -14.86
CA ALA A 102 3.15 2.07 -14.66
C ALA A 102 3.93 2.56 -15.88
N GLN A 103 3.49 2.23 -17.09
CA GLN A 103 4.10 2.73 -18.32
C GLN A 103 3.99 4.25 -18.45
N LEU A 104 2.80 4.80 -18.20
CA LEU A 104 2.54 6.25 -18.28
C LEU A 104 3.38 7.02 -17.27
N VAL A 105 3.44 6.57 -16.01
CA VAL A 105 4.24 7.22 -14.97
C VAL A 105 5.74 7.08 -15.25
N SER A 106 6.18 6.02 -15.92
CA SER A 106 7.57 5.82 -16.32
C SER A 106 8.01 6.69 -17.51
N LEU A 107 7.11 7.48 -18.11
CA LEU A 107 7.49 8.38 -19.20
C LEU A 107 8.42 9.48 -18.67
N PRO A 108 9.53 9.80 -19.38
CA PRO A 108 10.53 10.77 -18.93
C PRO A 108 9.99 12.14 -18.49
N PRO A 109 9.02 12.78 -19.18
CA PRO A 109 8.48 14.06 -18.72
C PRO A 109 7.55 13.94 -17.51
N ILE A 110 6.90 12.78 -17.32
CA ILE A 110 5.90 12.57 -16.26
C ILE A 110 6.58 12.15 -14.95
N THR A 111 7.63 11.34 -15.05
CA THR A 111 8.38 10.83 -13.90
C THR A 111 8.79 11.92 -12.89
N PRO A 112 9.46 13.03 -13.28
CA PRO A 112 9.87 14.05 -12.34
C PRO A 112 8.67 14.75 -11.69
N LEU A 113 7.60 15.01 -12.45
CA LEU A 113 6.38 15.64 -11.94
C LEU A 113 5.72 14.76 -10.86
N ILE A 114 5.60 13.45 -11.11
CA ILE A 114 5.04 12.49 -10.15
C ILE A 114 5.93 12.35 -8.92
N ARG A 115 7.26 12.37 -9.08
CA ARG A 115 8.20 12.36 -7.95
C ARG A 115 8.05 13.58 -7.05
N ILE A 116 7.90 14.78 -7.64
CA ILE A 116 7.66 16.02 -6.89
C ILE A 116 6.30 15.95 -6.19
N GLY A 117 5.24 15.58 -6.90
CA GLY A 117 3.89 15.44 -6.33
C GLY A 117 3.85 14.44 -5.18
N TYR A 118 4.52 13.30 -5.33
CA TYR A 118 4.65 12.30 -4.28
C TYR A 118 5.45 12.83 -3.07
N ALA A 119 6.55 13.54 -3.29
CA ALA A 119 7.34 14.10 -2.19
C ALA A 119 6.53 15.12 -1.37
N LEU A 120 5.72 15.97 -2.04
CA LEU A 120 4.78 16.87 -1.38
C LEU A 120 3.73 16.10 -0.59
N PHE A 121 3.09 15.10 -1.19
CA PHE A 121 2.14 14.24 -0.51
C PHE A 121 2.76 13.59 0.74
N ALA A 122 3.93 12.96 0.61
CA ALA A 122 4.62 12.29 1.71
C ALA A 122 4.94 13.27 2.84
N ARG A 123 5.34 14.51 2.50
CA ARG A 123 5.57 15.57 3.48
C ARG A 123 4.28 15.99 4.19
N TYR A 124 3.18 16.19 3.47
CA TYR A 124 1.92 16.69 4.05
C TYR A 124 1.00 15.59 4.60
N ARG A 125 1.33 14.30 4.44
CA ARG A 125 0.48 13.18 4.86
C ARG A 125 0.10 13.20 6.34
N HIS A 126 0.94 13.80 7.19
CA HIS A 126 0.68 13.93 8.62
C HIS A 126 -0.49 14.87 8.94
N LEU A 127 -0.88 15.74 7.99
CA LEU A 127 -2.04 16.62 8.09
C LEU A 127 -3.34 15.90 7.68
N LEU A 128 -3.24 14.71 7.06
CA LEU A 128 -4.41 13.96 6.64
C LEU A 128 -5.09 13.32 7.85
N PRO A 129 -6.43 13.15 7.80
CA PRO A 129 -7.16 12.41 8.83
C PRO A 129 -6.54 11.04 9.05
N LYS A 130 -6.31 10.70 10.31
CA LYS A 130 -5.86 9.35 10.66
C LYS A 130 -7.01 8.37 10.38
N ARG A 131 -6.64 7.13 10.00
CA ARG A 131 -7.62 6.05 9.98
C ARG A 131 -8.17 5.88 11.39
N LYS A 132 -9.48 6.00 11.57
CA LYS A 132 -10.12 5.60 12.82
C LYS A 132 -10.06 4.07 12.86
N ASN A 133 -9.22 3.54 13.73
CA ASN A 133 -9.30 2.14 14.10
C ASN A 133 -10.38 2.08 15.18
N ASP A 134 -11.64 1.87 14.80
CA ASP A 134 -12.78 1.82 15.74
C ASP A 134 -12.75 0.57 16.66
N CYS A 135 -11.57 -0.01 16.89
CA CYS A 135 -11.36 -1.19 17.74
C CYS A 135 -10.33 -0.91 18.86
N ALA A 136 -10.31 0.30 19.42
CA ALA A 136 -9.57 0.59 20.66
C ALA A 136 -10.43 0.38 21.92
N SER A 137 -11.67 -0.07 21.76
CA SER A 137 -12.54 -0.52 22.84
C SER A 137 -13.20 -1.81 22.36
N ASN A 138 -13.35 -2.80 23.23
CA ASN A 138 -13.89 -4.12 22.92
C ASN A 138 -15.40 -4.09 22.60
N ALA A 139 -15.85 -3.14 21.80
CA ALA A 139 -17.24 -2.93 21.42
C ALA A 139 -17.31 -2.67 19.91
N CYS A 140 -17.55 -3.73 19.15
CA CYS A 140 -18.08 -3.59 17.81
C CYS A 140 -19.60 -3.44 17.95
N ASP A 141 -20.10 -2.20 17.96
CA ASP A 141 -21.52 -1.95 17.73
C ASP A 141 -21.79 -2.22 16.24
N LEU A 142 -22.19 -3.45 15.95
CA LEU A 142 -22.91 -3.72 14.71
C LEU A 142 -24.19 -2.92 14.79
N HIS A 143 -24.26 -1.83 14.04
CA HIS A 143 -25.49 -1.06 13.85
C HIS A 143 -26.56 -2.00 13.29
N ALA A 144 -27.34 -2.61 14.18
CA ALA A 144 -28.46 -3.45 13.81
C ALA A 144 -29.50 -2.56 13.14
N PRO A 145 -30.04 -2.93 11.97
CA PRO A 145 -31.08 -2.15 11.34
C PRO A 145 -32.32 -2.11 12.24
N HIS A 146 -32.81 -0.90 12.52
CA HIS A 146 -34.07 -0.67 13.23
C HIS A 146 -35.24 -1.33 12.46
N HIS A 147 -35.67 -2.51 12.88
CA HIS A 147 -37.00 -3.02 12.53
C HIS A 147 -38.03 -2.35 13.45
N HIS A 148 -38.78 -1.41 12.88
CA HIS A 148 -39.98 -0.83 13.48
C HIS A 148 -41.08 -1.92 13.51
N SER A 149 -41.27 -2.62 14.64
CA SER A 149 -42.48 -3.42 14.87
C SER A 149 -43.56 -2.54 15.51
N LYS A 150 -44.54 -2.13 14.71
CA LYS A 150 -45.84 -1.67 15.21
C LYS A 150 -46.65 -2.91 15.53
N ASP A 151 -46.87 -3.19 16.82
CA ASP A 151 -47.95 -4.08 17.22
C ASP A 151 -48.95 -3.32 18.08
N GLY A 152 -50.09 -3.05 17.44
CA GLY A 152 -51.33 -2.70 18.13
C GLY A 152 -51.95 -3.96 18.74
N GLY A 153 -52.50 -3.82 19.95
CA GLY A 153 -53.18 -4.92 20.60
C GLY A 153 -53.70 -4.53 21.99
N LYS A 154 -54.62 -3.57 22.08
CA LYS A 154 -55.36 -3.29 23.30
C LYS A 154 -56.54 -4.26 23.39
N ARG A 155 -56.44 -5.24 24.29
CA ARG A 155 -57.58 -5.95 24.89
C ARG A 155 -57.26 -6.18 26.36
N LEU A 156 -58.02 -5.49 27.21
CA LEU A 156 -58.73 -5.98 28.40
C LEU A 156 -59.49 -4.78 28.99
#